data_AF-A0A0C3NIM2-F1
#
_entry.id   AF-A0A0C3NIM2-F1
#
_cell.length_a   1.000
_cell.length_b   1.000
_cell.length_c   1.000
_cell.angle_alpha   90.00
_cell.angle_beta   90.00
_cell.angle_gamma   90.00
#
_symmetry.space_group_name_H-M   'P 1'
#
loop_
_entity.id
_entity.type
_entity.pdbx_description
1 polymer ?
#
loop_
_entity_poly.entity_id
_entity_poly.type
_entity_poly.pdbx_seq_one_letter_code
_entity_poly.pdbx_strand_id
1 'polypeptide(L)'
;MPAELLTHKPWPKPAPYNQKQQQAGSDSTIRQNAATSAKPIKSKQRENLTLHDWLTIFEFIDSHPNVSQDRVVEHFKTLQTELEKRAQSHPNALSGKCPRVVTSPEVEKALIIWVRSMEEKGETINGPMLWEKRKRFEDEFNIPEERRLTGDGWISPFCKAYHIKEYRRHGEAASVDIEAVATEHTRLQKILSTFPPKDRFNFDKTSLFAFAPPD
;
A
#
# COMPACT_ATOMS: atom_id res chain seq x y z
N MET A 1 32.13 54.25 21.30
CA MET A 1 30.70 54.03 21.61
C MET A 1 30.46 52.53 21.60
N PRO A 2 30.37 51.85 22.75
CA PRO A 2 30.12 50.41 22.79
C PRO A 2 28.62 50.11 22.62
N ALA A 3 28.33 48.97 21.97
CA ALA A 3 26.99 48.48 21.66
C ALA A 3 26.31 47.87 22.89
N GLU A 4 25.08 48.29 23.19
CA GLU A 4 24.25 47.68 24.23
C GLU A 4 23.58 46.39 23.71
N LEU A 5 23.86 45.27 24.37
CA LEU A 5 23.16 44.01 24.17
C LEU A 5 21.87 44.02 25.01
N LEU A 6 20.71 44.06 24.34
CA LEU A 6 19.41 43.85 24.98
C LEU A 6 19.28 42.38 25.41
N THR A 7 19.57 42.08 26.67
CA THR A 7 19.31 40.76 27.25
C THR A 7 17.82 40.63 27.59
N HIS A 8 17.13 39.71 26.93
CA HIS A 8 15.75 39.34 27.27
C HIS A 8 15.65 38.78 28.70
N LYS A 9 14.71 39.29 29.50
CA LYS A 9 14.40 38.75 30.84
C LYS A 9 13.90 37.31 30.74
N PRO A 10 14.35 36.39 31.59
CA PRO A 10 13.85 35.02 31.63
C PRO A 10 12.41 34.97 32.16
N TRP A 11 11.59 34.14 31.51
CA TRP A 11 10.20 33.91 31.90
C TRP A 11 10.11 33.17 33.25
N PRO A 12 9.14 33.51 34.13
CA PRO A 12 8.93 32.77 35.36
C PRO A 12 8.42 31.35 35.07
N LYS A 13 8.99 30.36 35.76
CA LYS A 13 8.59 28.95 35.62
C LYS A 13 7.16 28.76 36.13
N PRO A 14 6.27 28.05 35.40
CA PRO A 14 4.95 27.73 35.91
C PRO A 14 5.04 26.78 37.11
N ALA A 15 4.09 26.91 38.04
CA ALA A 15 3.97 26.05 39.21
C ALA A 15 3.77 24.58 38.80
N PRO A 16 4.25 23.61 39.60
CA PRO A 16 4.11 22.19 39.28
C PRO A 16 2.64 21.78 39.15
N TYR A 17 2.35 21.04 38.09
CA TYR A 17 1.01 20.55 37.77
C TYR A 17 0.55 19.54 38.83
N ASN A 18 -0.56 19.82 39.52
CA ASN A 18 -1.20 18.89 40.43
C ASN A 18 -1.98 17.83 39.64
N GLN A 19 -1.38 16.66 39.44
CA GLN A 19 -2.04 15.51 38.87
C GLN A 19 -2.97 14.90 39.94
N LYS A 20 -4.29 15.12 39.82
CA LYS A 20 -5.27 14.39 40.63
C LYS A 20 -5.19 12.90 40.28
N GLN A 21 -4.67 12.10 41.20
CA GLN A 21 -4.75 10.64 41.13
C GLN A 21 -6.23 10.24 41.17
N GLN A 22 -6.70 9.59 40.11
CA GLN A 22 -8.03 8.97 40.11
C GLN A 22 -7.96 7.76 41.05
N GLN A 23 -8.64 7.86 42.18
CA GLN A 23 -8.82 6.73 43.10
C GLN A 23 -9.70 5.68 42.41
N ALA A 24 -9.19 4.45 42.32
CA ALA A 24 -9.96 3.28 41.94
C ALA A 24 -11.02 3.00 43.02
N GLY A 25 -12.23 3.49 42.81
CA GLY A 25 -13.40 3.13 43.60
C GLY A 25 -14.06 1.88 43.03
N SER A 26 -13.92 0.77 43.74
CA SER A 26 -14.81 -0.39 43.60
C SER A 26 -16.18 -0.01 44.12
N ASP A 27 -17.20 0.01 43.27
CA ASP A 27 -18.56 -0.24 43.77
C ASP A 27 -19.46 -0.82 42.68
N SER A 28 -19.96 -2.01 42.98
CA SER A 28 -20.93 -2.75 42.20
C SER A 28 -22.32 -2.14 42.38
N THR A 29 -22.89 -1.56 41.32
CA THR A 29 -24.35 -1.47 41.19
C THR A 29 -24.75 -1.56 39.72
N ILE A 30 -25.32 -2.71 39.37
CA ILE A 30 -26.02 -2.94 38.11
C ILE A 30 -27.24 -1.99 38.09
N ARG A 31 -27.23 -0.99 37.21
CA ARG A 31 -28.47 -0.34 36.74
C ARG A 31 -28.72 -0.81 35.32
N GLN A 32 -29.68 -1.73 35.17
CA GLN A 32 -30.24 -2.11 33.88
C GLN A 32 -31.00 -0.91 33.31
N ASN A 33 -30.46 -0.31 32.25
CA ASN A 33 -31.17 0.67 31.42
C ASN A 33 -31.44 0.03 30.05
N ALA A 34 -32.66 0.22 29.57
CA ALA A 34 -33.24 -0.41 28.38
C ALA A 34 -32.38 -0.29 27.12
N ALA A 35 -32.29 -1.40 26.38
CA ALA A 35 -31.59 -1.50 25.10
C ALA A 35 -32.23 -0.58 24.04
N THR A 36 -31.61 0.57 23.81
CA THR A 36 -31.86 1.41 22.63
C THR A 36 -30.85 1.02 21.55
N SER A 37 -31.33 0.62 20.37
CA SER A 37 -30.55 0.18 19.20
C SER A 37 -29.77 1.29 18.48
N ALA A 38 -29.36 2.34 19.20
CA ALA A 38 -28.60 3.43 18.63
C ALA A 38 -27.11 3.06 18.63
N LYS A 39 -26.55 2.80 17.44
CA LYS A 39 -25.10 2.66 17.28
C LYS A 39 -24.43 4.00 17.64
N PRO A 40 -23.36 4.01 18.45
CA PRO A 40 -22.64 5.24 18.73
C PRO A 40 -22.05 5.80 17.43
N ILE A 41 -22.33 7.08 17.16
CA ILE A 41 -21.67 7.82 16.09
C ILE A 41 -20.19 7.89 16.46
N LYS A 42 -19.34 7.10 15.79
CA LYS A 42 -17.89 7.19 15.98
C LYS A 42 -17.46 8.59 15.52
N SER A 43 -17.18 9.49 16.46
CA SER A 43 -16.60 10.79 16.13
C SER A 43 -15.26 10.57 15.43
N LYS A 44 -15.05 11.23 14.29
CA LYS A 44 -13.73 11.27 13.62
C LYS A 44 -12.71 11.73 14.66
N GLN A 45 -11.80 10.85 15.08
CA GLN A 45 -10.73 11.24 15.99
C GLN A 45 -9.89 12.31 15.30
N ARG A 46 -9.56 13.39 16.02
CA ARG A 46 -8.65 14.41 15.49
C ARG A 46 -7.27 13.78 15.41
N GLU A 47 -6.75 13.65 14.20
CA GLU A 47 -5.37 13.25 13.98
C GLU A 47 -4.45 14.42 14.35
N ASN A 48 -3.39 14.13 15.10
CA ASN A 48 -2.40 15.14 15.44
C ASN A 48 -1.46 15.36 14.24
N LEU A 49 -1.11 16.61 13.98
CA LEU A 49 -0.11 16.98 12.97
C LEU A 49 1.25 16.34 13.28
N THR A 50 1.95 15.86 12.24
CA THR A 50 3.30 15.32 12.37
C THR A 50 4.32 16.45 12.54
N LEU A 51 5.52 16.13 13.04
CA LEU A 51 6.61 17.12 13.16
C LEU A 51 6.93 17.79 11.81
N HIS A 52 6.86 17.03 10.72
CA HIS A 52 7.08 17.57 9.37
C HIS A 52 6.03 18.61 9.02
N ASP A 53 4.75 18.32 9.29
CA ASP A 53 3.65 19.26 9.03
C ASP A 53 3.84 20.56 9.83
N TRP A 54 4.26 20.46 11.09
CA TRP A 54 4.60 21.61 11.92
C TRP A 54 5.74 22.45 11.31
N LEU A 55 6.83 21.81 10.87
CA LEU A 55 7.95 22.50 10.23
C LEU A 55 7.52 23.24 8.96
N THR A 56 6.69 22.62 8.12
CA THR A 56 6.16 23.25 6.89
C THR A 56 5.23 24.43 7.20
N ILE A 57 4.43 24.34 8.27
CA ILE A 57 3.60 25.46 8.72
C ILE A 57 4.48 26.63 9.20
N PHE A 58 5.53 26.36 9.97
CA PHE A 58 6.46 27.40 10.42
C PHE A 58 7.17 28.08 9.25
N GLU A 59 7.71 27.32 8.30
CA GLU A 59 8.36 27.86 7.10
C GLU A 59 7.41 28.77 6.29
N PHE A 60 6.13 28.40 6.21
CA PHE A 60 5.11 29.21 5.54
C PHE A 60 4.82 30.52 6.29
N ILE A 61 4.73 30.48 7.62
CA ILE A 61 4.51 31.67 8.48
C ILE A 61 5.72 32.61 8.39
N ASP A 62 6.93 32.07 8.47
CA ASP A 62 8.17 32.85 8.38
C ASP A 62 8.31 33.55 7.01
N SER A 63 7.87 32.88 5.95
CA SER A 63 7.84 33.46 4.59
C SER A 63 6.71 34.47 4.38
N HIS A 64 5.68 34.49 5.25
CA HIS A 64 4.49 35.32 5.11
C HIS A 64 4.06 36.00 6.43
N PRO A 65 4.84 36.96 6.94
CA PRO A 65 4.65 37.54 8.28
C PRO A 65 3.35 38.33 8.47
N ASN A 66 2.69 38.75 7.38
CA ASN A 66 1.45 39.54 7.41
C ASN A 66 0.18 38.70 7.20
N VAL A 67 0.30 37.37 7.09
CA VAL A 67 -0.85 36.49 6.84
C VAL A 67 -1.54 36.14 8.16
N SER A 68 -2.87 36.31 8.19
CA SER A 68 -3.69 35.96 9.35
C SER A 68 -3.76 34.45 9.55
N GLN A 69 -3.88 34.01 10.81
CA GLN A 69 -3.97 32.60 11.16
C GLN A 69 -5.06 31.86 10.38
N ASP A 70 -6.22 32.49 10.17
CA ASP A 70 -7.33 31.91 9.40
C ASP A 70 -6.92 31.56 7.96
N ARG A 71 -6.13 32.43 7.33
CA ARG A 71 -5.66 32.24 5.95
C ARG A 71 -4.55 31.19 5.85
N VAL A 72 -3.73 31.04 6.89
CA VAL A 72 -2.80 29.90 7.02
C VAL A 72 -3.59 28.59 7.09
N VAL A 73 -4.62 28.53 7.95
CA VAL A 73 -5.47 27.34 8.08
C VAL A 73 -6.20 27.03 6.77
N GLU A 74 -6.71 28.04 6.07
CA GLU A 74 -7.36 27.88 4.77
C GLU A 74 -6.39 27.35 3.69
N HIS A 75 -5.17 27.89 3.63
CA HIS A 75 -4.13 27.43 2.71
C HIS A 75 -3.80 25.94 2.89
N PHE A 76 -3.56 25.49 4.12
CA PHE A 76 -3.23 24.09 4.36
C PHE A 76 -4.42 23.14 4.20
N LYS A 77 -5.65 23.59 4.49
CA LYS A 77 -6.87 22.83 4.18
C LYS A 77 -7.06 22.66 2.67
N THR A 78 -6.90 23.73 1.90
CA THR A 78 -7.02 23.67 0.43
C THR A 78 -5.93 22.78 -0.17
N LEU A 79 -4.69 22.88 0.31
CA LEU A 79 -3.60 22.00 -0.09
C LEU A 79 -3.90 20.52 0.21
N GLN A 80 -4.45 20.20 1.39
CA GLN A 80 -4.87 18.85 1.73
C GLN A 80 -5.94 18.33 0.77
N THR A 81 -6.97 19.13 0.48
CA THR A 81 -8.03 18.71 -0.46
C THR A 81 -7.50 18.51 -1.87
N GLU A 82 -6.53 19.30 -2.31
CA GLU A 82 -5.90 19.16 -3.63
C GLU A 82 -5.03 17.90 -3.71
N LEU A 83 -4.28 17.59 -2.64
CA LEU A 83 -3.53 16.34 -2.54
C LEU A 83 -4.45 15.11 -2.53
N GLU A 84 -5.59 15.17 -1.84
CA GLU A 84 -6.60 14.11 -1.85
C GLU A 84 -7.21 13.90 -3.24
N LYS A 85 -7.55 14.98 -3.95
CA LYS A 85 -8.01 14.91 -5.35
C LYS A 85 -6.97 14.27 -6.27
N ARG A 86 -5.69 14.61 -6.08
CA ARG A 86 -4.58 14.00 -6.84
C ARG A 86 -4.40 12.53 -6.50
N ALA A 87 -4.50 12.15 -5.23
CA ALA A 87 -4.41 10.75 -4.81
C ALA A 87 -5.49 9.88 -5.48
N GLN A 88 -6.68 10.45 -5.69
CA GLN A 88 -7.81 9.76 -6.30
C GLN A 88 -7.74 9.70 -7.83
N SER A 89 -6.92 10.53 -8.50
CA SER A 89 -6.89 10.56 -9.97
C SER A 89 -6.13 9.37 -10.57
N HIS A 90 -4.96 9.03 -10.01
CA HIS A 90 -4.14 7.91 -10.46
C HIS A 90 -3.45 7.22 -9.27
N PRO A 91 -3.33 5.88 -9.26
CA PRO A 91 -2.86 5.13 -8.10
C PRO A 91 -1.40 5.41 -7.70
N ASN A 92 -0.62 6.05 -8.59
CA ASN A 92 0.77 6.42 -8.34
C ASN A 92 1.00 7.94 -8.23
N ALA A 93 -0.07 8.74 -8.12
CA ALA A 93 -0.02 10.20 -8.19
C ALA A 93 0.79 10.86 -7.04
N LEU A 94 0.88 10.20 -5.89
CA LEU A 94 1.61 10.71 -4.71
C LEU A 94 3.02 10.12 -4.54
N SER A 95 3.40 9.12 -5.33
CA SER A 95 4.68 8.41 -5.14
C SER A 95 5.87 9.08 -5.85
N GLY A 96 5.64 10.09 -6.68
CA GLY A 96 6.66 10.72 -7.51
C GLY A 96 7.05 12.12 -7.04
N LYS A 97 8.35 12.44 -7.08
CA LYS A 97 8.86 13.82 -6.95
C LYS A 97 8.42 14.72 -8.11
N CYS A 98 8.00 14.13 -9.23
CA CYS A 98 7.41 14.81 -10.39
C CYS A 98 6.13 14.09 -10.83
N PRO A 99 5.11 14.82 -11.31
CA PRO A 99 3.95 14.20 -11.95
C PRO A 99 4.41 13.40 -13.16
N ARG A 100 4.17 12.08 -13.14
CA ARG A 100 4.34 11.26 -14.35
C ARG A 100 3.17 11.58 -15.26
N VAL A 101 3.42 12.40 -16.28
CA VAL A 101 2.44 12.64 -17.32
C VAL A 101 2.24 11.32 -18.05
N VAL A 102 1.12 10.66 -17.78
CA VAL A 102 0.64 9.56 -18.61
C VAL A 102 0.37 10.17 -19.98
N THR A 103 1.09 9.72 -21.00
CA THR A 103 1.04 10.32 -22.35
C THR A 103 -0.37 10.30 -22.97
N SER A 104 -1.26 9.45 -22.44
CA SER A 104 -2.65 9.30 -22.88
C SER A 104 -3.53 8.67 -21.78
N PRO A 105 -4.20 9.47 -20.92
CA PRO A 105 -5.03 8.94 -19.84
C PRO A 105 -6.25 8.15 -20.33
N GLU A 106 -6.73 8.40 -21.54
CA GLU A 106 -7.83 7.65 -22.18
C GLU A 106 -7.43 6.21 -22.49
N VAL A 107 -6.25 6.03 -23.08
CA VAL A 107 -5.68 4.70 -23.39
C VAL A 107 -5.43 3.92 -22.10
N GLU A 108 -4.90 4.57 -21.07
CA GLU A 108 -4.64 3.93 -19.79
C GLU A 108 -5.94 3.45 -19.12
N LYS A 109 -7.00 4.27 -19.11
CA LYS A 109 -8.32 3.89 -18.61
C LYS A 109 -8.90 2.69 -19.37
N ALA A 110 -8.85 2.70 -20.69
CA ALA A 110 -9.32 1.60 -21.52
C ALA A 110 -8.54 0.31 -21.24
N LEU A 111 -7.22 0.43 -21.04
CA LEU A 111 -6.35 -0.70 -20.72
C LEU A 111 -6.72 -1.33 -19.36
N ILE A 112 -6.98 -0.53 -18.33
CA ILE A 112 -7.37 -1.03 -17.00
C ILE A 112 -8.74 -1.73 -17.05
N ILE A 113 -9.72 -1.17 -17.76
CA ILE A 113 -11.04 -1.79 -17.93
C ILE A 113 -10.89 -3.16 -18.60
N TRP A 114 -10.04 -3.24 -19.62
CA TRP A 114 -9.75 -4.50 -20.29
C TRP A 114 -9.03 -5.52 -19.39
N VAL A 115 -8.03 -5.08 -18.62
CA VAL A 115 -7.34 -5.91 -17.62
C VAL A 115 -8.35 -6.53 -16.66
N ARG A 116 -9.25 -5.71 -16.10
CA ARG A 116 -10.28 -6.17 -15.17
C ARG A 116 -11.21 -7.20 -15.79
N SER A 117 -11.61 -7.00 -17.05
CA SER A 117 -12.43 -7.95 -17.79
C SER A 117 -11.71 -9.30 -18.02
N MET A 118 -10.38 -9.29 -18.15
CA MET A 118 -9.59 -10.53 -18.27
C MET A 118 -9.40 -11.24 -16.93
N GLU A 119 -9.21 -10.49 -15.85
CA GLU A 119 -9.16 -11.06 -14.49
C GLU A 119 -10.50 -11.71 -14.11
N GLU A 120 -11.63 -11.12 -14.47
CA GLU A 120 -12.97 -11.71 -14.27
C GLU A 120 -13.15 -13.03 -15.04
N LYS A 121 -12.45 -13.20 -16.17
CA LYS A 121 -12.43 -14.46 -16.95
C LYS A 121 -11.44 -15.48 -16.38
N GLY A 122 -10.62 -15.12 -15.40
CA GLY A 122 -9.56 -15.97 -14.86
C GLY A 122 -8.36 -16.15 -15.79
N GLU A 123 -8.23 -15.29 -16.80
CA GLU A 123 -7.07 -15.32 -17.70
C GLU A 123 -5.90 -14.53 -17.11
N THR A 124 -4.71 -15.11 -17.18
CA THR A 124 -3.47 -14.45 -16.74
C THR A 124 -2.98 -13.50 -17.82
N ILE A 125 -2.86 -12.22 -17.50
CA ILE A 125 -2.38 -11.20 -18.43
C ILE A 125 -0.85 -11.24 -18.51
N ASN A 126 -0.32 -11.24 -19.73
CA ASN A 126 1.11 -11.21 -19.99
C ASN A 126 1.57 -9.82 -20.51
N GLY A 127 2.83 -9.47 -20.30
CA GLY A 127 3.41 -8.19 -20.74
C GLY A 127 3.23 -7.90 -22.24
N PRO A 128 3.53 -8.83 -23.15
CA PRO A 128 3.30 -8.65 -24.59
C PRO A 128 1.83 -8.43 -24.96
N MET A 129 0.90 -9.02 -24.20
CA MET A 129 -0.54 -8.86 -24.43
C MET A 129 -1.00 -7.45 -24.07
N LEU A 130 -0.44 -6.86 -23.00
CA LEU A 130 -0.66 -5.46 -22.63
C LEU A 130 -0.14 -4.52 -23.72
N TRP A 131 1.03 -4.82 -24.29
CA TRP A 131 1.61 -4.04 -25.39
C TRP A 131 0.71 -4.05 -26.62
N GLU A 132 0.32 -5.22 -27.10
CA GLU A 132 -0.53 -5.37 -28.28
C GLU A 132 -1.90 -4.72 -28.06
N LYS A 133 -2.46 -4.86 -26.86
CA LYS A 133 -3.75 -4.25 -26.54
C LYS A 133 -3.65 -2.73 -26.49
N ARG A 134 -2.57 -2.19 -25.90
CA ARG A 134 -2.31 -0.75 -25.88
C ARG A 134 -2.19 -0.18 -27.28
N LYS A 135 -1.43 -0.84 -28.16
CA LYS A 135 -1.28 -0.43 -29.56
C LYS A 135 -2.63 -0.30 -30.26
N ARG A 136 -3.51 -1.29 -30.08
CA ARG A 136 -4.88 -1.24 -30.64
C ARG A 136 -5.69 -0.05 -30.10
N PHE A 137 -5.56 0.26 -28.81
CA PHE A 137 -6.21 1.44 -28.26
C PHE A 137 -5.60 2.74 -28.80
N GLU A 138 -4.28 2.82 -28.95
CA GLU A 138 -3.62 4.00 -29.54
C GLU A 138 -4.05 4.25 -31.00
N ASP A 139 -4.31 3.18 -31.76
CA ASP A 139 -4.90 3.27 -33.11
C ASP A 139 -6.38 3.71 -33.05
N GLU A 140 -7.18 3.14 -32.14
CA GLU A 140 -8.61 3.47 -31.99
C GLU A 140 -8.83 4.92 -31.52
N PHE A 141 -7.97 5.41 -30.62
CA PHE A 141 -7.99 6.80 -30.14
C PHE A 141 -7.25 7.77 -31.06
N ASN A 142 -6.76 7.32 -32.23
CA ASN A 142 -6.03 8.13 -33.22
C ASN A 142 -4.86 8.93 -32.61
N ILE A 143 -4.07 8.29 -31.74
CA ILE A 143 -2.94 8.95 -31.10
C ILE A 143 -1.75 9.00 -32.07
N PRO A 144 -1.19 10.21 -32.35
CA PRO A 144 -0.02 10.36 -33.21
C PRO A 144 1.15 9.54 -32.68
N GLU A 145 1.93 8.95 -33.58
CA GLU A 145 3.08 8.10 -33.24
C GLU A 145 4.09 8.84 -32.33
N GLU A 146 4.21 10.16 -32.46
CA GLU A 146 5.10 11.00 -31.64
C GLU A 146 4.66 11.09 -30.17
N ARG A 147 3.37 10.82 -29.88
CA ARG A 147 2.81 10.75 -28.53
C ARG A 147 2.69 9.33 -28.00
N ARG A 148 3.12 8.32 -28.77
CA ARG A 148 3.09 6.92 -28.30
C ARG A 148 4.28 6.66 -27.38
N LEU A 149 4.09 5.76 -26.42
CA LEU A 149 5.22 5.32 -25.59
C LEU A 149 6.05 4.32 -26.39
N THR A 150 7.29 4.70 -26.69
CA THR A 150 8.25 3.79 -27.31
C THR A 150 8.87 2.85 -26.26
N GLY A 151 8.82 1.54 -26.52
CA GLY A 151 9.47 0.49 -25.73
C GLY A 151 8.64 -0.08 -24.56
N ASP A 152 9.22 -1.05 -23.85
CA ASP A 152 8.52 -1.86 -22.83
C ASP A 152 8.66 -1.34 -21.40
N GLY A 153 9.41 -0.25 -21.20
CA GLY A 153 9.75 0.29 -19.89
C GLY A 153 8.56 0.79 -19.06
N TRP A 154 7.39 0.95 -19.68
CA TRP A 154 6.15 1.37 -19.00
C TRP A 154 5.35 0.21 -18.42
N ILE A 155 5.56 -1.04 -18.87
CA ILE A 155 4.76 -2.20 -18.45
C ILE A 155 4.95 -2.48 -16.96
N SER A 156 6.22 -2.52 -16.49
CA SER A 156 6.51 -2.77 -15.07
C SER A 156 5.95 -1.67 -14.15
N PRO A 157 6.14 -0.36 -14.43
CA PRO A 157 5.46 0.71 -13.69
C PRO A 157 3.94 0.63 -13.72
N PHE A 158 3.34 0.26 -14.86
CA PHE A 158 1.89 0.12 -15.01
C PHE A 158 1.35 -1.01 -14.13
N CYS A 159 1.93 -2.21 -14.22
CA CYS A 159 1.55 -3.33 -13.37
C CYS A 159 1.70 -2.99 -11.88
N LYS A 160 2.78 -2.30 -11.51
CA LYS A 160 3.01 -1.84 -10.14
C LYS A 160 1.97 -0.80 -9.69
N ALA A 161 1.60 0.14 -10.55
CA ALA A 161 0.64 1.19 -10.23
C ALA A 161 -0.77 0.62 -10.01
N TYR A 162 -1.20 -0.31 -10.86
CA TYR A 162 -2.53 -0.92 -10.78
C TYR A 162 -2.58 -2.19 -9.94
N HIS A 163 -1.49 -2.53 -9.23
CA HIS A 163 -1.38 -3.72 -8.39
C HIS A 163 -1.72 -5.03 -9.14
N ILE A 164 -1.41 -5.06 -10.44
CA ILE A 164 -1.61 -6.24 -11.29
C ILE A 164 -0.54 -7.26 -10.92
N LYS A 165 -0.97 -8.44 -10.49
CA LYS A 165 -0.06 -9.52 -10.12
C LYS A 165 0.38 -10.27 -11.38
N GLU A 166 1.70 -10.29 -11.60
CA GLU A 166 2.31 -11.14 -12.62
C GLU A 166 2.33 -12.59 -12.12
N TYR A 167 1.69 -13.50 -12.85
CA TYR A 167 1.69 -14.91 -12.53
C TYR A 167 2.69 -15.65 -13.40
N ARG A 168 3.71 -16.23 -12.77
CA ARG A 168 4.59 -17.19 -13.44
C ARG A 168 3.92 -18.56 -13.44
N ARG A 169 3.50 -19.05 -14.61
CA ARG A 169 3.00 -20.42 -14.74
C ARG A 169 4.17 -21.39 -14.61
N HIS A 170 4.14 -22.27 -13.62
CA HIS A 170 5.05 -23.41 -13.53
C HIS A 170 4.56 -24.48 -14.50
N GLY A 171 5.40 -24.83 -15.49
CA GLY A 171 4.99 -25.55 -16.70
C GLY A 171 4.61 -27.02 -16.55
N GLU A 172 4.85 -27.65 -15.41
CA GLU A 172 4.66 -29.12 -15.30
C GLU A 172 3.52 -29.51 -14.35
N ALA A 173 3.18 -28.69 -13.36
CA ALA A 173 2.17 -29.05 -12.35
C ALA A 173 0.73 -29.05 -12.88
N ALA A 174 0.45 -28.31 -13.95
CA ALA A 174 -0.90 -28.17 -14.50
C ALA A 174 -1.29 -29.28 -15.50
N SER A 175 -0.33 -30.09 -15.97
CA SER A 175 -0.59 -31.23 -16.87
C SER A 175 -0.71 -32.56 -16.14
N VAL A 176 -0.69 -32.54 -14.81
CA VAL A 176 -0.72 -33.73 -13.98
C VAL A 176 -2.16 -34.22 -13.87
N ASP A 177 -2.39 -35.47 -14.28
CA ASP A 177 -3.67 -36.14 -14.06
C ASP A 177 -3.89 -36.40 -12.56
N ILE A 178 -4.92 -35.77 -12.01
CA ILE A 178 -5.27 -35.83 -10.59
C ILE A 178 -5.67 -37.26 -10.21
N GLU A 179 -6.28 -38.02 -11.12
CA GLU A 179 -6.69 -39.40 -10.88
C GLU A 179 -5.48 -40.34 -10.82
N ALA A 180 -4.53 -40.18 -11.74
CA ALA A 180 -3.25 -40.89 -11.68
C ALA A 180 -2.47 -40.57 -10.38
N VAL A 181 -2.45 -39.30 -9.95
CA VAL A 181 -1.81 -38.91 -8.68
C VAL A 181 -2.49 -39.54 -7.47
N ALA A 182 -3.82 -39.55 -7.42
CA ALA A 182 -4.55 -40.17 -6.32
C ALA A 182 -4.27 -41.68 -6.22
N THR A 183 -4.16 -42.34 -7.38
CA THR A 183 -3.82 -43.76 -7.49
C THR A 183 -2.39 -44.00 -6.98
N GLU A 184 -1.43 -43.18 -7.42
CA GLU A 184 -0.04 -43.26 -6.96
C GLU A 184 0.10 -42.93 -5.47
N HIS A 185 -0.65 -41.96 -4.95
CA HIS A 185 -0.65 -41.63 -3.53
C HIS A 185 -1.14 -42.81 -2.69
N THR A 186 -2.20 -43.49 -3.15
CA THR A 186 -2.72 -44.71 -2.50
C THR A 186 -1.68 -45.84 -2.53
N ARG A 187 -0.99 -46.02 -3.65
CA ARG A 187 0.09 -47.00 -3.81
C ARG A 187 1.26 -46.71 -2.87
N LEU A 188 1.72 -45.46 -2.81
CA LEU A 188 2.81 -45.02 -1.95
C LEU A 188 2.44 -45.13 -0.47
N GLN A 189 1.21 -44.79 -0.09
CA GLN A 189 0.74 -44.93 1.29
C GLN A 189 0.80 -46.38 1.78
N LYS A 190 0.48 -47.34 0.91
CA LYS A 190 0.60 -48.78 1.19
C LYS A 190 2.06 -49.24 1.31
N ILE A 191 2.97 -48.69 0.51
CA ILE A 191 4.40 -49.00 0.61
C ILE A 191 4.96 -48.42 1.91
N LEU A 192 4.63 -47.16 2.20
CA LEU A 192 5.11 -46.43 3.37
C LEU A 192 4.62 -47.04 4.69
N SER A 193 3.45 -47.68 4.73
CA SER A 193 2.96 -48.36 5.95
C SER A 193 3.82 -49.56 6.36
N THR A 194 4.62 -50.12 5.45
CA THR A 194 5.59 -51.20 5.72
C THR A 194 6.79 -50.69 6.52
N PHE A 195 7.06 -49.38 6.47
CA PHE A 195 8.20 -48.76 7.13
C PHE A 195 7.76 -47.93 8.36
N PRO A 196 8.49 -48.01 9.47
CA PRO A 196 8.30 -47.11 10.61
C PRO A 196 8.43 -45.64 10.20
N PRO A 197 7.70 -44.71 10.84
CA PRO A 197 7.77 -43.28 10.48
C PRO A 197 9.18 -42.69 10.51
N LYS A 198 10.07 -43.19 11.38
CA LYS A 198 11.48 -42.77 11.49
C LYS A 198 12.35 -43.12 10.27
N ASP A 199 11.90 -44.06 9.44
CA ASP A 199 12.63 -44.57 8.27
C ASP A 199 12.01 -44.07 6.95
N ARG A 200 11.06 -43.12 7.02
CA ARG A 200 10.42 -42.49 5.85
C ARG A 200 11.14 -41.18 5.52
N PHE A 201 12.12 -41.26 4.62
CA PHE A 201 12.90 -40.09 4.20
C PHE A 201 12.31 -39.45 2.94
N ASN A 202 12.24 -38.11 2.91
CA ASN A 202 11.98 -37.38 1.68
C ASN A 202 13.30 -37.08 0.98
N PHE A 203 13.40 -37.38 -0.31
CA PHE A 203 14.61 -37.18 -1.11
C PHE A 203 14.87 -35.70 -1.43
N ASP A 204 13.93 -34.80 -1.16
CA ASP A 204 14.10 -33.36 -1.33
C ASP A 204 15.15 -32.73 -0.39
N LYS A 205 15.65 -33.49 0.59
CA LYS A 205 16.69 -33.08 1.56
C LYS A 205 18.03 -33.80 1.42
N THR A 206 18.26 -34.59 0.37
CA THR A 206 19.54 -35.32 0.18
C THR A 206 20.56 -34.59 -0.70
N SER A 207 20.34 -33.32 -1.07
CA SER A 207 21.22 -32.59 -2.00
C SER A 207 22.54 -32.05 -1.42
N LEU A 208 22.98 -32.50 -0.23
CA LEU A 208 24.29 -32.08 0.31
C LEU A 208 24.93 -33.12 1.24
N PHE A 209 25.49 -34.19 0.68
CA PHE A 209 26.27 -35.22 1.43
C PHE A 209 27.76 -35.24 1.07
N ALA A 210 28.36 -34.11 0.68
CA ALA A 210 29.81 -34.05 0.44
C ALA A 210 30.66 -34.02 1.73
N PHE A 211 30.06 -33.86 2.92
CA PHE A 211 30.80 -33.60 4.18
C PHE A 211 30.33 -34.41 5.40
N ALA A 212 29.63 -35.54 5.23
CA ALA A 212 29.37 -36.42 6.36
C ALA A 212 30.62 -37.28 6.64
N PRO A 213 31.16 -37.30 7.87
CA PRO A 213 32.28 -38.18 8.22
C PRO A 213 31.82 -39.65 8.20
N PRO A 214 32.72 -40.60 7.85
CA PRO A 214 32.40 -42.02 7.87
C PRO A 214 32.21 -42.51 9.31
N ASP A 215 31.19 -43.35 9.52
CA ASP A 215 30.97 -44.12 10.76
C ASP A 215 32.07 -45.16 11.02
#